data_AF-A0A1I7EET3-F1
#
_entry.id   AF-A0A1I7EET3-F1
#
_cell.length_a   1.000
_cell.length_b   1.000
_cell.length_c   1.000
_cell.angle_alpha   90.00
_cell.angle_beta   90.00
_cell.angle_gamma   90.00
#
_symmetry.space_group_name_H-M   'P 1'
#
loop_
_entity.id
_entity.type
_entity.pdbx_description
1 polymer ?
#
loop_
_entity_poly.entity_id
_entity_poly.type
_entity_poly.pdbx_seq_one_letter_code
_entity_poly.pdbx_strand_id
1 'polypeptide(L)'
;MLSEYFDIFEDAVTAHNGSIIQFLGDSVFAMWNAPVADSEHAVNACRCALAVERALALFNQKQRLEGLPEFRTRFGIHTGTAVVGSVGATDRLQYTAMGDTINVASRLEGLNKNYGTSILASEAVVQQCSDRISFRSLGAASAKGRVGALHVYEVVGLVLPESIRSALPMPDA
;
A
#
# COMPACT_ATOMS: atom_id res chain seq x y z
N MET A 1 11.88 -3.36 18.41
CA MET A 1 11.33 -2.16 17.74
C MET A 1 11.30 -2.35 16.23
N LEU A 2 12.43 -2.39 15.51
CA LEU A 2 12.40 -2.53 14.04
C LEU A 2 12.02 -3.95 13.57
N SER A 3 12.42 -5.01 14.28
CA SER A 3 11.99 -6.38 13.97
C SER A 3 10.48 -6.54 14.12
N GLU A 4 9.90 -6.15 15.28
CA GLU A 4 8.45 -6.16 15.52
C GLU A 4 7.69 -5.33 14.48
N TYR A 5 8.26 -4.18 14.06
CA TYR A 5 7.72 -3.41 12.95
C TYR A 5 7.68 -4.22 11.64
N PHE A 6 8.76 -4.91 11.27
CA PHE A 6 8.79 -5.74 10.05
C PHE A 6 7.92 -6.99 10.15
N ASP A 7 7.78 -7.59 11.33
CA ASP A 7 6.89 -8.74 11.56
C ASP A 7 5.44 -8.38 11.23
N ILE A 8 4.99 -7.16 11.56
CA ILE A 8 3.65 -6.66 11.18
C ILE A 8 3.45 -6.69 9.66
N PHE A 9 4.49 -6.33 8.88
CA PHE A 9 4.39 -6.38 7.42
C PHE A 9 4.41 -7.80 6.90
N GLU A 10 5.32 -8.65 7.41
CA GLU A 10 5.43 -10.04 6.98
C GLU A 10 4.11 -10.79 7.19
N ASP A 11 3.51 -10.64 8.37
CA ASP A 11 2.23 -11.26 8.71
C ASP A 11 1.10 -10.77 7.79
N ALA A 12 0.98 -9.45 7.60
CA ALA A 12 -0.09 -8.88 6.80
C ALA A 12 0.07 -9.18 5.31
N VAL A 13 1.29 -9.09 4.77
CA VAL A 13 1.57 -9.37 3.36
C VAL A 13 1.25 -10.83 3.07
N THR A 14 1.70 -11.75 3.93
CA THR A 14 1.43 -13.18 3.78
C THR A 14 -0.06 -13.50 3.89
N ALA A 15 -0.75 -12.94 4.90
CA ALA A 15 -2.19 -13.13 5.11
C ALA A 15 -3.05 -12.60 3.95
N HIS A 16 -2.49 -11.71 3.14
CA HIS A 16 -3.13 -11.13 1.96
C HIS A 16 -2.47 -11.57 0.65
N ASN A 17 -1.88 -12.76 0.58
CA ASN A 17 -1.36 -13.38 -0.65
C ASN A 17 -0.28 -12.55 -1.38
N GLY A 18 0.42 -11.67 -0.67
CA GLY A 18 1.54 -10.92 -1.20
C GLY A 18 2.86 -11.61 -0.93
N SER A 19 3.94 -11.03 -1.46
CA SER A 19 5.30 -11.43 -1.15
C SER A 19 6.15 -10.20 -0.89
N ILE A 20 6.88 -10.19 0.23
CA ILE A 20 7.92 -9.19 0.47
C ILE A 20 9.12 -9.51 -0.42
N ILE A 21 9.53 -8.52 -1.20
CA ILE A 21 10.63 -8.63 -2.16
C ILE A 21 11.94 -8.17 -1.55
N GLN A 22 11.88 -7.08 -0.78
CA GLN A 22 13.04 -6.56 -0.07
C GLN A 22 12.64 -5.53 0.98
N PHE A 23 13.48 -5.47 2.01
CA PHE A 23 13.56 -4.36 2.94
C PHE A 23 14.64 -3.39 2.46
N LEU A 24 14.29 -2.11 2.29
CA LEU A 24 15.21 -1.04 1.89
C LEU A 24 15.31 0.00 3.02
N GLY A 25 16.25 -0.19 3.94
CA GLY A 25 16.30 0.64 5.15
C GLY A 25 15.05 0.40 6.00
N ASP A 26 14.18 1.40 6.10
CA ASP A 26 12.88 1.36 6.79
C ASP A 26 11.69 1.08 5.85
N SER A 27 11.94 1.01 4.54
CA SER A 27 10.92 0.81 3.52
C SER A 27 10.73 -0.67 3.22
N VAL A 28 9.48 -1.07 2.99
CA VAL A 28 9.11 -2.44 2.61
C VAL A 28 8.61 -2.42 1.17
N PHE A 29 9.24 -3.21 0.30
CA PHE A 29 8.74 -3.47 -1.04
C PHE A 29 8.06 -4.84 -1.07
N ALA A 30 6.75 -4.84 -1.30
CA ALA A 30 5.95 -6.04 -1.49
C ALA A 30 5.26 -6.03 -2.86
N MET A 31 4.96 -7.20 -3.39
CA MET A 31 4.22 -7.37 -4.64
C MET A 31 3.18 -8.48 -4.55
N TRP A 32 2.22 -8.44 -5.47
CA TRP A 32 1.16 -9.42 -5.65
C TRP A 32 1.09 -9.83 -7.12
N ASN A 33 0.36 -10.91 -7.42
CA ASN A 33 0.17 -11.47 -8.76
C ASN A 33 1.45 -12.05 -9.41
N ALA A 34 2.52 -12.22 -8.64
CA ALA A 34 3.71 -12.95 -9.01
C ALA A 34 4.41 -13.51 -7.75
N PRO A 35 4.99 -14.72 -7.79
CA PRO A 35 5.05 -15.64 -8.93
C PRO A 35 3.73 -16.36 -9.22
N VAL A 36 2.79 -16.34 -8.28
CA VAL A 36 1.46 -16.96 -8.43
C VAL A 36 0.48 -15.90 -8.92
N ALA A 37 -0.29 -16.25 -9.95
CA ALA A 37 -1.34 -15.39 -10.47
C ALA A 37 -2.43 -15.19 -9.41
N ASP A 38 -2.85 -13.94 -9.22
CA ASP A 38 -3.88 -13.51 -8.29
C ASP A 38 -4.76 -12.47 -8.99
N SER A 39 -5.99 -12.82 -9.36
CA SER A 39 -6.93 -11.90 -9.98
C SER A 39 -7.45 -10.83 -9.02
N GLU A 40 -7.34 -11.06 -7.70
CA GLU A 40 -7.74 -10.11 -6.65
C GLU A 40 -6.54 -9.30 -6.11
N HIS A 41 -5.38 -9.32 -6.77
CA HIS A 41 -4.14 -8.69 -6.29
C HIS A 41 -4.29 -7.23 -5.86
N ALA A 42 -5.06 -6.42 -6.61
CA ALA A 42 -5.32 -5.02 -6.24
C ALA A 42 -6.15 -4.89 -4.96
N VAL A 43 -7.15 -5.76 -4.76
CA VAL A 43 -7.97 -5.82 -3.54
C VAL A 43 -7.08 -6.25 -2.36
N ASN A 44 -6.27 -7.28 -2.57
CA ASN A 44 -5.39 -7.86 -1.56
C ASN A 44 -4.32 -6.87 -1.09
N ALA A 45 -3.68 -6.15 -2.01
CA ALA A 45 -2.74 -5.08 -1.67
C ALA A 45 -3.40 -3.97 -0.82
N CYS A 46 -4.62 -3.52 -1.18
CA CYS A 46 -5.34 -2.52 -0.39
C CYS A 46 -5.73 -3.04 1.00
N ARG A 47 -6.22 -4.28 1.10
CA ARG A 47 -6.54 -4.92 2.38
C ARG A 47 -5.33 -5.04 3.28
N CYS A 48 -4.19 -5.44 2.70
CA CYS A 48 -2.91 -5.50 3.38
C CYS A 48 -2.53 -4.15 3.97
N ALA A 49 -2.54 -3.07 3.17
CA ALA A 49 -2.19 -1.74 3.67
C ALA A 49 -3.10 -1.29 4.82
N LEU A 50 -4.42 -1.52 4.70
CA LEU A 50 -5.37 -1.22 5.76
C LEU A 50 -5.15 -2.08 7.03
N ALA A 51 -4.72 -3.34 6.88
CA ALA A 51 -4.40 -4.22 8.00
C ALA A 51 -3.13 -3.77 8.72
N VAL A 52 -2.07 -3.44 7.97
CA VAL A 52 -0.82 -2.90 8.51
C VAL A 52 -1.08 -1.57 9.22
N GLU A 53 -1.86 -0.66 8.64
CA GLU A 53 -2.20 0.61 9.30
C GLU A 53 -2.86 0.41 10.66
N ARG A 54 -3.82 -0.53 10.76
CA ARG A 54 -4.47 -0.87 12.05
C ARG A 54 -3.48 -1.49 13.04
N ALA A 55 -2.64 -2.41 12.60
CA ALA A 55 -1.63 -3.03 13.46
C ALA A 55 -0.59 -2.02 13.96
N LEU A 56 -0.15 -1.11 13.09
CA LEU A 56 0.76 -0.03 13.45
C LEU A 56 0.14 0.98 14.40
N ALA A 57 -1.17 1.21 14.35
CA ALA A 57 -1.85 2.06 15.34
C ALA A 57 -1.75 1.46 16.75
N LEU A 58 -1.94 0.15 16.90
CA LEU A 58 -1.79 -0.57 18.17
C LEU A 58 -0.32 -0.58 18.63
N PHE A 59 0.60 -0.86 17.70
CA PHE A 59 2.03 -0.80 17.97
C PHE A 59 2.45 0.60 18.46
N ASN A 60 2.05 1.66 17.77
CA ASN A 60 2.37 3.04 18.17
C ASN A 60 1.71 3.45 19.49
N GLN A 61 0.53 2.92 19.81
CA GLN A 61 -0.07 3.11 21.12
C GLN A 61 0.81 2.52 22.23
N LYS A 62 1.31 1.29 22.06
CA LYS A 62 2.26 0.66 22.98
C LYS A 62 3.55 1.49 23.10
N GLN A 63 4.15 1.89 21.97
CA GLN A 63 5.35 2.72 21.94
C GLN A 63 5.16 4.01 22.76
N ARG A 64 4.02 4.70 22.57
CA ARG A 64 3.68 5.92 23.30
C ARG A 64 3.58 5.70 24.81
N LEU A 65 2.96 4.60 25.24
CA LEU A 65 2.84 4.25 26.66
C LEU A 65 4.19 3.92 27.30
N GLU A 66 5.13 3.40 26.51
CA GLU A 66 6.50 3.10 26.92
C GLU A 66 7.46 4.30 26.77
N GLY A 67 6.98 5.47 26.32
CA GLY A 67 7.80 6.65 26.08
C GLY A 67 8.75 6.53 24.89
N LEU A 68 8.48 5.61 23.97
CA LEU A 68 9.27 5.34 22.77
C LEU A 68 8.72 6.09 21.53
N PRO A 69 9.54 6.30 20.50
CA PRO A 69 9.10 6.93 19.25
C PRO A 69 8.03 6.12 18.52
N GLU A 70 7.10 6.83 17.89
CA GLU A 70 6.08 6.28 16.99
C GLU A 70 6.60 6.16 15.56
N PHE A 71 6.09 5.17 14.84
CA PHE A 71 6.44 4.85 13.47
C PHE A 71 5.33 5.34 12.54
N ARG A 72 5.59 6.44 11.83
CA ARG A 72 4.68 6.95 10.82
C ARG A 72 4.98 6.33 9.47
N THR A 73 4.17 5.37 9.07
CA THR A 73 4.31 4.66 7.79
C THR A 73 3.40 5.26 6.72
N ARG A 74 3.91 5.31 5.49
CA ARG A 74 3.15 5.70 4.30
C ARG A 74 3.19 4.58 3.29
N PHE A 75 2.11 4.41 2.55
CA PHE A 75 1.92 3.36 1.57
C PHE A 75 1.59 3.97 0.21
N GLY A 76 2.21 3.43 -0.83
CA GLY A 76 1.90 3.75 -2.22
C GLY A 76 1.56 2.48 -2.99
N ILE A 77 0.33 2.39 -3.49
CA ILE A 77 -0.20 1.20 -4.14
C ILE A 77 -0.46 1.50 -5.61
N HIS A 78 0.13 0.70 -6.49
CA HIS A 78 -0.09 0.80 -7.93
C HIS A 78 -0.18 -0.60 -8.56
N THR A 79 -0.98 -0.72 -9.61
CA THR A 79 -1.07 -1.91 -10.45
C THR A 79 -0.78 -1.53 -11.89
N GLY A 80 -0.02 -2.37 -12.59
CA GLY A 80 0.48 -2.11 -13.93
C GLY A 80 1.42 -3.21 -14.39
N THR A 81 1.85 -3.14 -15.65
CA THR A 81 2.78 -4.12 -16.22
C THR A 81 4.17 -3.96 -15.62
N ALA A 82 4.81 -5.06 -15.24
CA ALA A 82 6.20 -5.09 -14.81
C ALA A 82 6.88 -6.35 -15.34
N VAL A 83 8.21 -6.28 -15.51
CA VAL A 83 9.03 -7.46 -15.77
C VAL A 83 9.40 -8.05 -14.42
N VAL A 84 9.04 -9.31 -14.17
CA VAL A 84 9.32 -10.00 -12.90
C VAL A 84 10.26 -11.16 -13.17
N GLY A 85 11.31 -11.29 -12.35
CA GLY A 85 12.28 -12.37 -12.48
C GLY A 85 13.47 -12.22 -11.56
N SER A 86 14.35 -13.22 -11.59
CA SER A 86 15.64 -13.17 -10.89
C SER A 86 16.63 -12.29 -11.66
N VAL A 87 17.08 -11.20 -11.04
CA VAL A 87 18.02 -10.25 -11.64
C VAL A 87 19.21 -10.03 -10.72
N GLY A 88 20.41 -9.94 -11.30
CA GLY A 88 21.65 -9.68 -10.56
C GLY A 88 22.86 -10.38 -11.18
N ALA A 89 23.98 -10.37 -10.45
CA ALA A 89 25.18 -11.12 -10.84
C ALA A 89 24.99 -12.62 -10.59
N THR A 90 25.80 -13.47 -11.23
CA THR A 90 25.69 -14.94 -11.15
C THR A 90 25.54 -15.47 -9.72
N ASP A 91 26.33 -14.93 -8.78
CA ASP A 91 26.31 -15.38 -7.37
C ASP A 91 25.40 -14.53 -6.46
N ARG A 92 24.68 -13.55 -7.04
CA ARG A 92 23.80 -12.61 -6.32
C ARG A 92 22.59 -12.27 -7.17
N LEU A 93 21.73 -13.26 -7.38
CA LEU A 93 20.43 -13.09 -8.01
C LEU A 93 19.38 -12.71 -6.95
N GLN A 94 18.54 -11.73 -7.29
CA GLN A 94 17.39 -11.35 -6.48
C GLN A 94 16.12 -11.44 -7.32
N TYR A 95 15.12 -12.15 -6.83
CA TYR A 95 13.79 -12.15 -7.45
C TYR A 95 13.14 -10.78 -7.19
N THR A 96 12.80 -10.06 -8.25
CA THR A 96 12.28 -8.69 -8.14
C THR A 96 11.44 -8.30 -9.35
N ALA A 97 10.81 -7.13 -9.29
CA ALA A 97 10.05 -6.53 -10.37
C ALA A 97 10.73 -5.25 -10.88
N MET A 98 10.70 -5.04 -12.20
CA MET A 98 11.28 -3.89 -12.88
C MET A 98 10.27 -3.23 -13.83
N GLY A 99 10.31 -1.90 -13.89
CA GLY A 99 9.45 -1.09 -14.74
C GLY A 99 8.91 0.16 -14.04
N ASP A 100 8.20 1.01 -14.79
CA ASP A 100 7.61 2.24 -14.24
C ASP A 100 6.58 1.97 -13.14
N THR A 101 5.95 0.79 -13.13
CA THR A 101 4.98 0.39 -12.11
C THR A 101 5.53 0.53 -10.68
N ILE A 102 6.77 0.12 -10.45
CA ILE A 102 7.43 0.20 -9.13
C ILE A 102 7.72 1.67 -8.77
N ASN A 103 8.17 2.44 -9.76
CA ASN A 103 8.46 3.87 -9.57
C ASN A 103 7.18 4.67 -9.27
N VAL A 104 6.05 4.34 -9.88
CA VAL A 104 4.75 4.97 -9.59
C VAL A 104 4.30 4.65 -8.16
N ALA A 105 4.41 3.39 -7.72
CA ALA A 105 4.10 3.00 -6.33
C ALA A 105 4.95 3.78 -5.31
N SER A 106 6.27 3.84 -5.50
CA SER A 106 7.17 4.60 -4.62
C SER A 106 6.85 6.11 -4.60
N ARG A 107 6.48 6.69 -5.75
CA ARG A 107 6.07 8.11 -5.79
C ARG A 107 4.77 8.36 -5.03
N LEU A 108 3.80 7.44 -5.11
CA LEU A 108 2.56 7.53 -4.34
C LEU A 108 2.83 7.50 -2.83
N GLU A 109 3.75 6.63 -2.38
CA GLU A 109 4.19 6.57 -0.98
C GLU A 109 4.69 7.94 -0.51
N GLY A 110 5.59 8.57 -1.28
CA GLY A 110 6.08 9.91 -0.98
C GLY A 110 5.01 11.01 -1.00
N LEU A 111 4.04 10.94 -1.92
CA LEU A 111 2.97 11.93 -2.09
C LEU A 111 2.03 12.04 -0.90
N ASN A 112 1.91 10.98 -0.08
CA ASN A 112 1.15 11.01 1.17
C ASN A 112 1.52 12.21 2.06
N LYS A 113 2.79 12.65 2.05
CA LYS A 113 3.25 13.83 2.81
C LYS A 113 2.50 15.10 2.44
N ASN A 114 2.18 15.28 1.17
CA ASN A 114 1.55 16.49 0.65
C ASN A 114 0.05 16.53 0.98
N TYR A 115 -0.58 15.35 1.08
CA TYR A 115 -2.02 15.23 1.34
C TYR A 115 -2.34 14.95 2.80
N GLY A 116 -1.34 14.71 3.65
CA GLY A 116 -1.55 14.35 5.05
C GLY A 116 -2.09 12.94 5.27
N THR A 117 -2.07 12.08 4.25
CA THR A 117 -2.62 10.72 4.26
C THR A 117 -1.58 9.68 4.67
N SER A 118 -2.02 8.44 4.87
CA SER A 118 -1.17 7.27 5.10
C SER A 118 -1.12 6.32 3.91
N ILE A 119 -2.24 6.10 3.22
CA ILE A 119 -2.33 5.12 2.12
C ILE A 119 -2.83 5.81 0.86
N LEU A 120 -1.99 5.89 -0.17
CA LEU A 120 -2.37 6.35 -1.50
C LEU A 120 -2.36 5.23 -2.53
N ALA A 121 -3.32 5.28 -3.43
CA ALA A 121 -3.46 4.40 -4.57
C ALA A 121 -3.60 5.21 -5.87
N SER A 122 -3.11 4.64 -6.96
CA SER A 122 -3.36 5.17 -8.31
C SER A 122 -4.78 4.88 -8.79
N GLU A 123 -5.25 5.64 -9.78
CA GLU A 123 -6.47 5.33 -10.54
C GLU A 123 -6.56 3.88 -11.06
N ALA A 124 -5.45 3.30 -11.53
CA ALA A 124 -5.41 1.93 -12.02
C ALA A 124 -5.83 0.89 -10.96
N VAL A 125 -5.53 1.17 -9.68
CA VAL A 125 -5.96 0.31 -8.57
C VAL A 125 -7.46 0.47 -8.34
N VAL A 126 -7.96 1.72 -8.31
CA VAL A 126 -9.39 2.03 -8.13
C VAL A 126 -10.25 1.34 -9.19
N GLN A 127 -9.80 1.33 -10.45
CA GLN A 127 -10.49 0.65 -11.55
C GLN A 127 -10.63 -0.87 -11.35
N GLN A 128 -9.76 -1.50 -10.56
CA GLN A 128 -9.77 -2.94 -10.32
C GLN A 128 -10.50 -3.36 -9.04
N CYS A 129 -10.71 -2.46 -8.08
CA CYS A 129 -11.23 -2.87 -6.76
C CYS A 129 -12.20 -1.89 -6.08
N SER A 130 -12.78 -0.92 -6.80
CA SER A 130 -13.74 0.06 -6.26
C SER A 130 -15.06 -0.53 -5.75
N ASP A 131 -15.38 -1.77 -6.13
CA ASP A 131 -16.52 -2.55 -5.61
C ASP A 131 -16.25 -3.14 -4.21
N ARG A 132 -14.98 -3.27 -3.81
CA ARG A 132 -14.57 -3.87 -2.52
C ARG A 132 -13.85 -2.90 -1.60
N ILE A 133 -13.20 -1.89 -2.15
CA ILE A 133 -12.37 -0.91 -1.45
C ILE A 133 -12.97 0.47 -1.64
N SER A 134 -13.10 1.20 -0.54
CA SER A 134 -13.59 2.58 -0.54
C SER A 134 -12.43 3.53 -0.71
N PHE A 135 -12.61 4.53 -1.57
CA PHE A 135 -11.58 5.51 -1.92
C PHE A 135 -12.10 6.94 -1.78
N ARG A 136 -11.21 7.86 -1.39
CA ARG A 136 -11.43 9.31 -1.49
C ARG A 136 -10.55 9.88 -2.59
N SER A 137 -11.14 10.49 -3.61
CA SER A 137 -10.37 11.15 -4.67
C SER A 137 -9.68 12.39 -4.12
N LEU A 138 -8.39 12.54 -4.44
CA LEU A 138 -7.57 13.71 -4.07
C LEU A 138 -7.18 14.53 -5.31
N GLY A 139 -7.74 14.20 -6.47
CA GLY A 139 -7.49 14.88 -7.73
C GLY A 139 -6.20 14.46 -8.42
N ALA A 140 -5.76 15.31 -9.36
CA ALA A 140 -4.60 15.05 -10.20
C ALA A 140 -3.33 15.58 -9.53
N ALA A 141 -2.36 14.70 -9.30
CA ALA A 141 -1.04 15.06 -8.79
C ALA A 141 -0.02 15.17 -9.93
N SER A 142 0.77 16.23 -9.93
CA SER A 142 1.98 16.30 -10.76
C SER A 142 3.09 15.49 -10.08
N ALA A 143 3.42 14.33 -10.62
CA ALA A 143 4.53 13.52 -10.13
C ALA A 143 5.85 14.03 -10.76
N LYS A 144 6.80 14.44 -9.92
CA LYS A 144 8.13 14.90 -10.37
C LYS A 144 8.78 13.82 -11.25
N GLY A 145 9.12 14.17 -12.49
CA GLY A 145 9.78 13.26 -13.44
C GLY A 145 8.85 12.40 -14.31
N ARG A 146 7.53 12.66 -14.34
CA ARG A 146 6.59 12.03 -15.27
C ARG A 146 5.94 13.06 -16.20
N VAL A 147 5.71 12.67 -17.45
CA VAL A 147 4.83 13.41 -18.37
C VAL A 147 3.39 12.95 -18.12
N GLY A 148 2.53 13.87 -17.69
CA GLY A 148 1.11 13.62 -17.41
C GLY A 148 0.78 13.57 -15.92
N ALA A 149 -0.42 14.03 -15.59
CA ALA A 149 -0.92 14.03 -14.22
C ALA A 149 -1.39 12.63 -13.80
N LEU A 150 -1.10 12.24 -12.57
CA LEU A 150 -1.56 10.99 -11.98
C LEU A 150 -2.74 11.29 -11.07
N HIS A 151 -3.92 10.73 -11.34
CA HIS A 151 -5.02 10.80 -10.38
C HIS A 151 -4.69 9.92 -9.17
N VAL A 152 -4.79 10.53 -8.00
CA VAL A 152 -4.44 9.92 -6.73
C VAL A 152 -5.66 9.82 -5.84
N TYR A 153 -5.73 8.70 -5.13
CA TYR A 153 -6.85 8.35 -4.28
C TYR A 153 -6.31 7.88 -2.94
N GLU A 154 -6.94 8.33 -1.86
CA GLU A 154 -6.70 7.74 -0.55
C GLU A 154 -7.53 6.47 -0.39
N VAL A 155 -6.91 5.42 0.15
CA VAL A 155 -7.62 4.19 0.54
C VAL A 155 -8.21 4.43 1.92
N VAL A 156 -9.55 4.52 2.02
CA VAL A 156 -10.22 4.88 3.28
C VAL A 156 -10.79 3.68 4.03
N GLY A 157 -10.94 2.53 3.37
CA GLY A 157 -11.46 1.32 4.01
C GLY A 157 -12.06 0.32 3.04
N LEU A 158 -12.85 -0.59 3.58
CA LEU A 158 -13.63 -1.55 2.80
C LEU A 158 -14.98 -0.94 2.40
N VAL A 159 -15.51 -1.33 1.25
CA VAL A 159 -16.91 -1.05 0.91
C VAL A 159 -17.80 -1.80 1.90
N LEU A 160 -18.56 -1.04 2.69
CA LEU A 160 -19.55 -1.60 3.60
C LEU A 160 -20.79 -2.06 2.80
N PRO A 161 -21.39 -3.21 3.16
CA PRO A 161 -22.71 -3.61 2.69
C PRO A 161 -23.74 -2.50 2.93
N GLU A 162 -24.72 -2.40 2.05
CA GLU A 162 -25.76 -1.36 2.10
C GLU A 162 -26.57 -1.38 3.40
N SER A 163 -26.75 -2.57 3.98
CA SER A 163 -27.38 -2.77 5.30
C SER A 163 -26.60 -2.14 6.46
N ILE A 164 -25.29 -1.97 6.34
CA ILE A 164 -24.43 -1.33 7.35
C ILE A 164 -24.29 0.17 7.06
N ARG A 165 -24.21 0.57 5.78
CA ARG A 165 -24.16 2.00 5.41
C ARG A 165 -25.38 2.78 5.86
N SER A 166 -26.57 2.20 5.74
CA SER A 166 -27.82 2.83 6.18
C SER A 166 -27.93 3.00 7.71
N ALA A 167 -27.10 2.28 8.48
CA ALA A 167 -27.07 2.34 9.93
C ALA A 167 -26.00 3.29 10.50
N LEU A 168 -25.06 3.75 9.67
CA LEU A 168 -24.00 4.69 10.08
C LEU A 168 -24.49 6.13 9.93
N PRO A 169 -24.24 7.01 10.93
CA PRO A 169 -24.52 8.43 10.76
C PRO A 169 -23.68 8.97 9.60
N MET A 170 -24.31 9.72 8.69
CA MET A 170 -23.62 10.39 7.60
C MET A 170 -22.52 11.29 8.19
N PRO A 171 -21.29 11.29 7.65
CA PRO A 171 -20.27 12.21 8.09
C PRO A 171 -20.72 13.64 7.77
N ASP A 172 -20.59 14.54 8.75
CA ASP A 172 -20.97 15.95 8.62
C ASP A 172 -20.25 16.59 7.41
N ALA A 173 -21.04 17.27 6.57
CA ALA A 173 -20.64 17.88 5.29
C ALA A 173 -19.71 19.08 5.45
#